data_AF-A0AAW5N3B7-F1
#
_entry.id   AF-A0AAW5N3B7-F1
#
_cell.length_a   1.000
_cell.length_b   1.000
_cell.length_c   1.000
_cell.angle_alpha   90.00
_cell.angle_beta   90.00
_cell.angle_gamma   90.00
#
_symmetry.space_group_name_H-M   'P 1'
#
loop_
_entity.id
_entity.type
_entity.pdbx_description
1 polymer ?
#
loop_
_entity_poly.entity_id
_entity_poly.type
_entity_poly.pdbx_seq_one_letter_code
_entity_poly.pdbx_strand_id
1 'polypeptide(L)'
;ILFNYMSHEQDWQEFRDAIRITREIMHQPALDQYRGREISPGVECQTDEQLDEFVRNHAETAFHPCGTCKMGYDEMSVVDGEGRVHGL
;
A
#
# COMPACT_ATOMS: atom_id res chain seq x y z
N ILE A 1 -6.77 -10.97 -12.84
CA ILE A 1 -7.25 -10.05 -11.79
C ILE A 1 -6.56 -8.72 -12.03
N LEU A 2 -7.30 -7.62 -12.06
CA LEU A 2 -6.72 -6.27 -12.09
C LEU A 2 -7.04 -5.62 -10.75
N PHE A 3 -6.00 -5.18 -10.03
CA PHE A 3 -6.16 -4.61 -8.69
C PHE A 3 -6.39 -3.09 -8.69
N ASN A 4 -6.11 -2.40 -9.80
CA ASN A 4 -6.13 -0.94 -9.88
C ASN A 4 -5.31 -0.28 -8.76
N TYR A 5 -4.12 -0.84 -8.47
CA TYR A 5 -3.19 -0.24 -7.50
C TYR A 5 -2.89 1.20 -7.87
N MET A 6 -2.82 2.04 -6.85
CA MET A 6 -2.48 3.44 -6.99
C MET A 6 -3.43 4.23 -7.89
N SER A 7 -4.71 3.82 -7.91
CA SER A 7 -5.78 4.53 -8.63
C SER A 7 -6.28 5.75 -7.87
N HIS A 8 -5.94 5.87 -6.58
CA HIS A 8 -6.24 7.03 -5.76
C HIS A 8 -4.94 7.70 -5.31
N GLU A 9 -4.92 9.04 -5.29
CA GLU A 9 -3.73 9.83 -4.91
C GLU A 9 -3.22 9.49 -3.51
N GLN A 10 -4.14 9.16 -2.60
CA GLN A 10 -3.80 8.76 -1.24
C GLN A 10 -2.88 7.53 -1.20
N ASP A 11 -3.08 6.56 -2.11
CA ASP A 11 -2.24 5.36 -2.17
C ASP A 11 -0.76 5.75 -2.41
N TRP A 12 -0.50 6.69 -3.33
CA TRP A 12 0.85 7.19 -3.59
C TRP A 12 1.43 7.93 -2.40
N GLN A 13 0.64 8.78 -1.74
CA GLN A 13 1.08 9.55 -0.58
C GLN A 13 1.50 8.62 0.57
N GLU A 14 0.69 7.60 0.88
CA GLU A 14 0.96 6.66 1.96
C GLU A 14 2.23 5.85 1.72
N PHE A 15 2.50 5.42 0.48
CA PHE A 15 3.73 4.72 0.17
C PHE A 15 4.98 5.61 0.26
N ARG A 16 4.90 6.87 -0.20
CA ARG A 16 5.99 7.85 -0.03
C ARG A 16 6.30 8.07 1.45
N ASP A 17 5.28 8.29 2.27
CA ASP A 17 5.41 8.50 3.70
C ASP A 17 5.97 7.27 4.41
N ALA A 18 5.52 6.07 4.04
CA ALA A 18 6.04 4.81 4.59
C ALA A 18 7.55 4.64 4.33
N ILE A 19 8.04 4.98 3.14
CA ILE A 19 9.48 4.95 2.85
C ILE A 19 10.24 5.94 3.73
N ARG A 20 9.72 7.18 3.85
CA ARG A 20 10.36 8.25 4.65
C ARG A 20 10.40 7.90 6.14
N ILE A 21 9.29 7.42 6.69
CA ILE A 21 9.20 6.99 8.10
C ILE A 21 10.10 5.78 8.33
N THR A 22 10.17 4.83 7.40
CA THR A 22 11.09 3.68 7.52
C THR A 22 12.54 4.16 7.61
N ARG A 23 12.95 5.11 6.77
CA ARG A 23 14.29 5.74 6.86
C ARG A 23 14.50 6.41 8.21
N GLU A 24 13.54 7.21 8.68
CA GLU A 24 13.62 7.88 9.98
C GLU A 24 13.80 6.90 11.14
N ILE A 25 13.00 5.82 11.17
CA ILE A 25 13.08 4.77 12.18
C ILE A 25 14.45 4.08 12.09
N MET A 26 14.87 3.68 10.89
CA MET A 26 16.15 2.97 10.72
C MET A 26 17.34 3.83 11.13
N HIS A 27 17.27 5.15 10.97
CA HIS A 27 18.33 6.09 11.37
C HIS A 27 18.37 6.43 12.87
N GLN A 28 17.49 5.85 13.70
CA GLN A 28 17.55 6.07 15.14
C GLN A 28 18.84 5.49 15.77
N PRO A 29 19.42 6.16 16.80
CA PRO A 29 20.68 5.74 17.43
C PRO A 29 20.72 4.29 17.91
N ALA A 30 19.57 3.76 18.36
CA ALA A 30 19.45 2.38 18.83
C ALA A 30 19.76 1.34 17.75
N LEU A 31 19.65 1.72 16.47
CA LEU A 31 19.88 0.85 15.32
C LEU A 31 21.28 1.04 14.70
N ASP A 32 22.13 1.94 15.20
CA ASP A 32 23.45 2.26 14.62
C ASP A 32 24.32 1.00 14.38
N GLN A 33 24.35 0.08 15.35
CA GLN A 33 25.16 -1.13 15.27
C GLN A 33 24.61 -2.18 14.28
N TYR A 34 23.35 -2.04 13.88
CA TYR A 34 22.62 -3.01 13.05
C TYR A 34 22.36 -2.50 11.64
N ARG A 35 22.11 -1.19 11.47
CA ARG A 35 21.79 -0.64 10.16
C ARG A 35 23.06 -0.62 9.30
N GLY A 36 23.00 -1.32 8.18
CA GLY A 36 23.96 -1.18 7.11
C GLY A 36 23.64 0.04 6.23
N ARG A 37 24.15 0.00 5.00
CA ARG A 37 23.69 0.90 3.94
C ARG A 37 22.25 0.56 3.55
N GLU A 38 21.46 1.56 3.16
CA GLU A 38 20.19 1.33 2.47
C GLU A 38 20.46 0.60 1.15
N ILE A 39 19.75 -0.52 0.91
CA ILE A 39 19.90 -1.33 -0.29
C ILE A 39 18.94 -0.86 -1.38
N SER A 40 17.72 -0.49 -1.00
CA SER A 40 16.64 -0.09 -1.88
C SER A 40 15.63 0.77 -1.09
N PRO A 41 15.03 1.83 -1.67
CA PRO A 41 15.29 2.36 -3.01
C PRO A 41 16.67 3.00 -3.19
N GLY A 42 17.43 3.20 -2.11
CA GLY A 42 18.75 3.80 -2.14
C GLY A 42 18.71 5.27 -1.71
N VAL A 43 19.81 5.74 -1.10
CA VAL A 43 19.90 7.08 -0.50
C VAL A 43 19.81 8.22 -1.52
N GLU A 44 20.03 7.92 -2.80
CA GLU A 44 19.89 8.83 -3.93
C GLU A 44 18.43 9.09 -4.34
N CYS A 45 17.51 8.20 -3.95
CA CYS A 45 16.08 8.28 -4.26
C CYS A 45 15.37 9.12 -3.19
N GLN A 46 15.14 10.41 -3.49
CA GLN A 46 14.72 11.41 -2.51
C GLN A 46 13.44 12.15 -2.89
N THR A 47 13.25 12.51 -4.17
CA THR A 47 12.06 13.25 -4.60
C THR A 47 10.84 12.34 -4.66
N ASP A 48 9.66 12.94 -4.57
CA ASP A 48 8.40 12.19 -4.65
C ASP A 48 8.30 11.43 -5.97
N GLU A 49 8.73 12.02 -7.09
CA GLU A 49 8.72 11.36 -8.39
C GLU A 49 9.65 10.13 -8.44
N GLN A 50 10.81 10.21 -7.78
CA GLN A 50 11.73 9.09 -7.69
C GLN A 50 11.15 7.97 -6.81
N LEU A 51 10.50 8.33 -5.70
CA LEU A 51 9.82 7.38 -4.83
C LEU A 51 8.63 6.72 -5.54
N ASP A 52 7.83 7.49 -6.26
CA ASP A 52 6.69 6.98 -7.03
C ASP A 52 7.14 6.00 -8.11
N GLU A 53 8.22 6.31 -8.83
CA GLU A 53 8.79 5.39 -9.82
C GLU A 53 9.31 4.11 -9.15
N PHE A 54 9.93 4.21 -7.98
CA PHE A 54 10.33 3.03 -7.21
C PHE A 54 9.11 2.18 -6.81
N VAL A 55 8.08 2.80 -6.22
CA VAL A 55 6.85 2.16 -5.77
C VAL A 55 6.14 1.49 -6.94
N ARG A 56 6.05 2.16 -8.10
CA ARG A 56 5.46 1.59 -9.32
C ARG A 56 6.11 0.29 -9.75
N ASN A 57 7.43 0.20 -9.62
CA ASN A 57 8.20 -0.96 -10.07
C ASN A 57 8.31 -2.08 -9.03
N HIS A 58 8.09 -1.80 -7.73
CA HIS A 58 8.40 -2.72 -6.64
C HIS A 58 7.26 -2.95 -5.63
N ALA A 59 6.15 -2.20 -5.69
CA ALA A 59 5.04 -2.42 -4.79
C ALA A 59 4.45 -3.81 -4.99
N GLU A 60 4.19 -4.50 -3.88
CA GLU A 60 3.60 -5.83 -3.84
C GLU A 60 2.39 -5.85 -2.92
N THR A 61 1.59 -6.91 -3.04
CA THR A 61 0.45 -7.12 -2.17
C THR A 61 0.86 -7.74 -0.84
N ALA A 62 0.20 -7.33 0.23
CA ALA A 62 0.19 -8.07 1.49
C ALA A 62 -0.74 -9.30 1.46
N PHE A 63 -1.31 -9.65 0.31
CA PHE A 63 -2.23 -10.77 0.09
C PHE A 63 -3.58 -10.65 0.81
N HIS A 64 -4.12 -9.42 0.92
CA HIS A 64 -5.41 -9.14 1.56
C HIS A 64 -6.53 -8.66 0.59
N PRO A 65 -6.83 -9.34 -0.53
CA PRO A 65 -7.94 -8.93 -1.39
C PRO A 65 -9.30 -9.19 -0.73
N CYS A 66 -10.22 -8.22 -0.80
CA CYS A 66 -11.59 -8.34 -0.28
C CYS A 66 -12.59 -7.48 -1.07
N GLY A 67 -13.89 -7.64 -0.80
CA GLY A 67 -14.93 -6.69 -1.22
C GLY A 67 -15.54 -6.88 -2.61
N THR A 68 -15.12 -7.87 -3.40
CA THR A 68 -15.68 -8.13 -4.74
C THR A 68 -17.15 -8.58 -4.73
N CYS A 69 -17.63 -9.14 -3.61
CA CYS A 69 -19.04 -9.41 -3.34
C CYS A 69 -19.46 -8.68 -2.05
N LYS A 70 -19.52 -7.35 -2.09
CA LYS A 70 -19.74 -6.54 -0.88
C LYS A 70 -21.12 -6.77 -0.26
N MET A 71 -21.15 -6.77 1.06
CA MET A 71 -22.36 -6.76 1.87
C MET A 71 -22.99 -5.36 1.87
N GLY A 72 -24.31 -5.26 1.81
CA GLY A 72 -25.04 -3.99 1.92
C GLY A 72 -26.44 -4.02 1.34
N TYR A 73 -27.09 -2.86 1.34
CA TYR A 73 -28.46 -2.65 0.82
C TYR A 73 -28.53 -1.57 -0.28
N ASP A 74 -27.38 -1.10 -0.77
CA ASP A 74 -27.35 -0.24 -1.96
C ASP A 74 -27.37 -1.07 -3.26
N GLU A 75 -27.60 -0.39 -4.40
CA GLU A 75 -27.72 -1.03 -5.72
C GLU A 75 -26.48 -1.83 -6.15
N MET A 76 -25.32 -1.58 -5.55
CA MET A 76 -24.06 -2.26 -5.86
C MET A 76 -23.76 -3.45 -4.91
N SER A 77 -24.65 -3.74 -3.96
CA SER A 77 -24.42 -4.78 -2.95
C SER A 77 -24.81 -6.17 -3.47
N VAL A 78 -24.00 -7.18 -3.15
CA VAL A 78 -24.19 -8.56 -3.64
C VAL A 78 -24.90 -9.43 -2.59
N VAL A 79 -24.63 -9.19 -1.30
CA VAL A 79 -25.23 -9.95 -0.19
C VAL A 79 -25.84 -9.04 0.87
N ASP A 80 -26.86 -9.54 1.59
CA ASP A 80 -27.47 -8.88 2.75
C ASP A 80 -26.60 -8.98 4.01
N GLY A 81 -27.07 -8.39 5.12
CA GLY A 81 -26.39 -8.42 6.42
C GLY A 81 -26.18 -9.80 7.04
N GLU A 82 -26.84 -10.84 6.50
CA GLU A 82 -26.71 -12.23 6.92
C GLU A 82 -25.93 -13.07 5.89
N GLY A 83 -25.38 -12.44 4.84
CA GLY A 83 -24.58 -13.08 3.80
C GLY A 83 -25.40 -13.78 2.71
N ARG A 84 -26.72 -13.54 2.63
CA ARG A 84 -27.57 -14.10 1.57
C ARG A 84 -27.46 -13.28 0.30
N VAL A 85 -27.40 -13.95 -0.84
CA VAL A 85 -27.36 -13.28 -2.15
C VAL A 85 -28.72 -12.64 -2.43
N HIS A 86 -28.72 -11.37 -2.84
CA HIS A 86 -29.94 -10.67 -3.20
C HIS A 86 -30.60 -11.30 -4.45
N GLY A 87 -31.92 -11.53 -4.39
CA GLY A 87 -32.72 -12.00 -5.54
C GLY A 87 -32.69 -13.51 -5.82
N LEU A 88 -32.10 -14.32 -4.93
CA LEU A 88 -32.15 -15.79 -4.98
C LEU A 88 -33.08 -16.39 -3.92
#